data_AF-A0A2D9IU79-F1
#
_entry.id   AF-A0A2D9IU79-F1
#
_cell.length_a   1.000
_cell.length_b   1.000
_cell.length_c   1.000
_cell.angle_alpha   90.00
_cell.angle_beta   90.00
_cell.angle_gamma   90.00
#
_symmetry.space_group_name_H-M   'P 1'
#
loop_
_entity.id
_entity.type
_entity.pdbx_description
1 polymer ?
#
loop_
_entity_poly.entity_id
_entity_poly.type
_entity_poly.pdbx_seq_one_letter_code
_entity_poly.pdbx_strand_id
1 'polypeptide(L)' 'MTNPALQFIAMNSTLKKISSYFLVSIVLTCTVIAVLEVWGIHLLDIEKVFWKFIESLIIVFCAASVVLFIFAVLIKEKKE' A
#
# COMPACT_ATOMS: atom_id res chain seq x y z
N MET A 1 -31.25 -14.18 22.15
CA MET A 1 -30.04 -14.98 22.47
C MET A 1 -29.20 -15.08 21.22
N THR A 2 -28.26 -14.16 21.00
CA THR A 2 -27.35 -14.21 19.84
C THR A 2 -26.22 -15.19 20.12
N ASN A 3 -26.09 -16.22 19.28
CA ASN A 3 -25.14 -17.30 19.42
C ASN A 3 -23.68 -16.76 19.39
N PRO A 4 -22.80 -17.12 20.34
CA PRO A 4 -21.42 -16.63 20.39
C PRO A 4 -20.61 -17.01 19.14
N ALA A 5 -20.96 -18.12 18.48
CA ALA A 5 -20.37 -18.54 17.21
C ALA A 5 -20.56 -17.52 16.07
N LEU A 6 -21.72 -16.83 16.01
CA LEU A 6 -21.97 -15.83 14.96
C LEU A 6 -21.14 -14.55 15.15
N GLN A 7 -20.86 -14.17 16.39
CA GLN A 7 -20.00 -13.03 16.72
C GLN A 7 -18.52 -13.31 16.34
N PHE A 8 -18.04 -14.55 16.54
CA PHE A 8 -16.68 -14.95 16.15
C PHE A 8 -16.46 -14.94 14.63
N ILE A 9 -17.44 -15.41 13.84
CA ILE A 9 -17.37 -15.41 12.37
C ILE A 9 -17.41 -13.97 11.81
N ALA A 10 -18.26 -13.11 12.40
CA ALA A 10 -18.31 -11.69 12.05
C ALA A 10 -17.03 -10.93 12.43
N MET A 11 -16.41 -11.27 13.57
CA MET A 11 -15.14 -10.66 14.00
C MET A 11 -13.97 -11.05 13.09
N ASN A 12 -13.85 -12.33 12.69
CA ASN A 12 -12.77 -12.79 11.81
C ASN A 12 -12.81 -12.11 10.42
N SER A 13 -14.00 -12.01 9.81
CA SER A 13 -14.18 -11.33 8.53
C SER A 13 -13.94 -9.81 8.60
N THR A 14 -14.21 -9.20 9.76
CA THR A 14 -13.92 -7.78 10.02
C THR A 14 -12.43 -7.53 10.21
N LEU A 15 -11.72 -8.37 10.97
CA LEU A 15 -10.28 -8.28 11.17
C LEU A 15 -9.50 -8.42 9.86
N LYS A 16 -9.95 -9.30 8.96
CA LYS A 16 -9.34 -9.47 7.64
C LYS A 16 -9.48 -8.24 6.75
N LYS A 17 -10.64 -7.58 6.79
CA LYS A 17 -10.88 -6.31 6.08
C LYS A 17 -10.08 -5.16 6.67
N ILE A 18 -9.95 -5.10 7.99
CA ILE A 18 -9.20 -4.03 8.68
C ILE A 18 -7.70 -4.14 8.40
N SER A 19 -7.15 -5.36 8.41
CA SER A 19 -5.73 -5.59 8.12
C SER A 19 -5.39 -5.19 6.69
N SER A 20 -6.24 -5.56 5.73
CA SER A 20 -6.13 -5.15 4.33
C SER A 20 -6.06 -3.64 4.15
N TYR A 21 -7.05 -2.92 4.68
CA TYR A 21 -7.17 -1.48 4.51
C TYR A 21 -6.03 -0.73 5.21
N PHE A 22 -5.59 -1.24 6.37
CA PHE A 22 -4.45 -0.69 7.10
C PHE A 22 -3.13 -0.86 6.32
N LEU A 23 -2.88 -2.04 5.76
CA LEU A 23 -1.68 -2.29 4.94
C LEU A 23 -1.66 -1.45 3.65
N VAL A 24 -2.80 -1.25 2.99
CA VAL A 24 -2.86 -0.37 1.81
C VAL A 24 -2.60 1.08 2.21
N SER A 25 -3.20 1.54 3.31
CA SER A 25 -3.03 2.92 3.78
C SER A 25 -1.59 3.26 4.15
N ILE A 26 -0.86 2.34 4.78
CA ILE A 26 0.53 2.58 5.20
C ILE A 26 1.46 2.67 3.97
N VAL A 27 1.25 1.83 2.97
CA VAL A 27 2.01 1.84 1.71
C VAL A 27 1.72 3.10 0.90
N LEU A 28 0.45 3.49 0.83
CA LEU A 28 0.04 4.70 0.11
C LEU A 28 0.70 5.94 0.71
N THR A 29 0.67 6.06 2.04
CA THR A 29 1.29 7.19 2.76
C THR A 29 2.80 7.22 2.53
N CYS A 30 3.46 6.07 2.63
CA CYS A 30 4.90 5.94 2.38
C CYS A 30 5.27 6.35 0.93
N THR A 31 4.44 5.96 -0.04
CA THR A 31 4.64 6.31 -1.45
C THR A 31 4.55 7.82 -1.67
N VAL A 32 3.56 8.48 -1.07
CA VAL A 32 3.39 9.94 -1.18
C VAL A 32 4.58 10.67 -0.56
N ILE A 33 5.06 10.23 0.61
CA ILE A 33 6.23 10.83 1.28
C ILE A 33 7.49 10.66 0.43
N ALA A 34 7.74 9.46 -0.10
CA ALA A 34 8.92 9.18 -0.91
C ALA A 34 8.92 9.98 -2.22
N VAL A 35 7.76 10.15 -2.85
CA VAL A 35 7.63 11.05 -4.02
C VAL A 35 7.87 12.50 -3.59
N LEU A 36 7.30 12.98 -2.48
CA LEU A 36 7.57 14.36 -2.01
C LEU A 36 9.06 14.59 -1.70
N GLU A 37 9.75 13.61 -1.15
CA GLU A 37 11.19 13.68 -0.84
C GLU A 37 12.06 13.83 -2.10
N VAL A 38 11.70 13.13 -3.18
CA VAL A 38 12.42 13.23 -4.46
C VAL A 38 12.33 14.65 -5.06
N TRP A 39 11.18 15.30 -4.94
CA TRP A 39 10.90 16.58 -5.60
C TRP A 39 11.15 17.83 -4.71
N GLY A 40 11.17 17.69 -3.38
CA GLY A 40 11.16 18.81 -2.43
C GLY A 40 12.45 19.65 -2.33
N ILE A 41 13.62 19.12 -2.71
CA ILE A 41 14.93 19.76 -2.42
C ILE A 41 15.74 20.15 -3.66
N HIS A 42 15.39 19.68 -4.86
CA HIS A 42 16.30 19.70 -6.03
C HIS A 42 15.75 20.39 -7.30
N LEU A 43 14.75 21.25 -7.19
CA LEU A 43 14.12 21.97 -8.31
C LEU A 43 15.06 22.93 -9.10
N LEU A 44 16.32 23.12 -8.67
CA LEU A 44 17.26 24.09 -9.26
C LEU A 44 18.34 23.47 -10.17
N ASP A 45 18.39 22.15 -10.38
CA ASP A 45 19.48 21.48 -11.11
C ASP A 45 18.96 20.51 -12.19
N ILE A 46 18.86 20.98 -13.44
CA ILE A 46 18.29 20.26 -14.60
C ILE A 46 19.07 18.97 -14.92
N GLU A 47 20.37 18.92 -14.66
CA GLU A 47 21.22 17.77 -14.98
C GLU A 47 20.90 16.56 -14.09
N LYS A 48 20.52 16.81 -12.83
CA LYS A 48 20.14 15.76 -11.87
C LYS A 48 18.67 15.34 -11.97
N VAL A 49 17.83 16.09 -12.67
CA VAL A 49 16.39 15.79 -12.84
C VAL A 49 16.20 14.41 -13.49
N PHE A 50 16.99 14.05 -14.50
CA PHE A 50 16.83 12.77 -15.20
C PHE A 50 17.07 11.56 -14.27
N TRP A 51 18.10 11.65 -13.42
CA TRP A 51 18.39 10.61 -12.41
C TRP A 51 17.33 10.53 -11.31
N LYS A 52 16.82 11.67 -10.85
CA LYS A 52 15.70 11.70 -9.90
C LYS A 52 14.42 11.13 -10.51
N PHE A 53 14.23 11.25 -11.83
CA PHE A 53 13.07 10.69 -12.53
C PHE A 53 13.10 9.16 -12.53
N ILE A 54 14.28 8.56 -12.79
CA ILE A 54 14.47 7.12 -12.66
C ILE A 54 14.27 6.68 -11.20
N GLU A 55 14.80 7.42 -10.23
CA GLU A 55 14.64 7.12 -8.81
C GLU A 55 13.16 7.12 -8.39
N SER A 56 12.39 8.14 -8.81
CA SER A 56 10.94 8.21 -8.58
C SER A 56 10.19 7.05 -9.23
N LEU A 57 10.58 6.64 -10.45
CA LEU A 57 9.99 5.50 -11.15
C LEU A 57 10.24 4.19 -10.40
N ILE A 58 11.45 3.97 -9.90
CA ILE A 58 11.80 2.80 -9.09
C ILE A 58 10.99 2.77 -7.79
N ILE A 59 10.86 3.92 -7.11
CA ILE A 59 10.07 4.04 -5.87
C ILE A 59 8.60 3.70 -6.13
N VAL A 60 8.01 4.28 -7.18
CA VAL A 60 6.61 4.01 -7.55
C VAL A 60 6.43 2.56 -8.00
N PHE A 61 7.40 1.98 -8.71
CA PHE A 61 7.37 0.57 -9.10
C PHE A 61 7.42 -0.36 -7.89
N CYS A 62 8.27 -0.06 -6.91
CA CYS A 62 8.36 -0.83 -5.67
C CYS A 62 7.07 -0.72 -4.86
N ALA A 63 6.51 0.49 -4.71
CA ALA A 63 5.22 0.70 -4.09
C ALA A 63 4.10 -0.08 -4.80
N ALA A 64 4.06 -0.05 -6.14
CA ALA A 64 3.10 -0.80 -6.94
C ALA A 64 3.23 -2.31 -6.72
N SER A 65 4.47 -2.84 -6.65
CA SER A 65 4.74 -4.26 -6.35
C SER A 65 4.21 -4.65 -4.97
N VAL A 66 4.40 -3.81 -3.95
CA VAL A 66 3.88 -4.05 -2.60
C VAL A 66 2.35 -4.01 -2.59
N VAL A 67 1.72 -3.06 -3.28
CA VAL A 67 0.25 -3.01 -3.42
C VAL A 67 -0.27 -4.27 -4.13
N LEU A 68 0.35 -4.67 -5.24
CA LEU A 68 -0.01 -5.90 -5.98
C LEU A 68 0.17 -7.15 -5.12
N PHE A 69 1.21 -7.21 -4.29
CA PHE A 69 1.44 -8.28 -3.34
C PHE A 69 0.34 -8.32 -2.28
N ILE A 70 -0.04 -7.18 -1.71
CA ILE A 70 -1.15 -7.06 -0.76
C ILE A 70 -2.45 -7.55 -1.41
N PHE A 71 -2.77 -7.08 -2.62
CA PHE A 71 -3.94 -7.55 -3.37
C PHE A 71 -3.88 -9.06 -3.67
N ALA A 72 -2.74 -9.60 -4.08
CA ALA A 72 -2.58 -11.02 -4.37
C ALA A 72 -2.76 -11.90 -3.12
N VAL A 73 -2.21 -11.49 -1.98
CA VAL A 73 -2.38 -12.17 -0.69
C VAL A 73 -3.83 -12.08 -0.21
N LEU A 74 -4.51 -10.94 -0.40
CA LEU A 74 -5.90 -10.73 -0.01
C LEU A 74 -6.91 -11.45 -0.91
N ILE A 75 -6.68 -11.46 -2.22
CA ILE A 75 -7.54 -12.13 -3.22
C ILE A 75 -7.55 -13.66 -3.04
N LYS A 76 -6.58 -14.21 -2.30
CA LYS A 76 -6.56 -15.63 -1.93
C LYS A 76 -7.77 -16.06 -1.09
N GLU A 77 -8.60 -15.14 -0.59
CA GLU A 77 -9.76 -15.48 0.24
C GLU A 77 -11.14 -15.19 -0.38
N LYS A 78 -11.26 -15.25 -1.71
CA LYS A 78 -12.57 -15.28 -2.37
C LYS A 78 -12.67 -16.41 -3.38
N LYS A 79 -12.79 -17.62 -2.87
CA LYS A 79 -13.41 -18.78 -3.53
C LYS A 79 -14.24 -19.52 -2.49
N GLU A 80 -15.42 -18.98 -2.23
CA GLU A 80 -16.61 -19.79 -1.91
C GLU A 80 -17.63 -19.51 -3.01
#